data_AF-A0A1F2V703-F1
#
_entry.id   AF-A0A1F2V703-F1
#
_cell.length_a   1.000
_cell.length_b   1.000
_cell.length_c   1.000
_cell.angle_alpha   90.00
_cell.angle_beta   90.00
_cell.angle_gamma   90.00
#
_symmetry.space_group_name_H-M   'P 1'
#
loop_
_entity.id
_entity.type
_entity.pdbx_description
1 polymer ?
#
loop_
_entity_poly.entity_id
_entity_poly.type
_entity_poly.pdbx_seq_one_letter_code
_entity_poly.pdbx_strand_id
1 'polypeptide(L)'
;MSQSIQIFSLPTGRTPMGIAIVGNLGPVREDRKVFVVVANSEEDSVSIFEILSTFLVQPRGKIEGIPRPYGVSSCGSGRAVITSPTQNRITIIQLPEATILGSLQVGARPYSVACFSMASRRTAAVSNFGDSTLTLVDIDNLSVIGQASDVPGSSGWRGVSIGQTPSGSQFTAWVAGTEANQVTLVDLGTLRVLARLSVPRPTAIYASFAVGSAGRNSIMIFDTETLRLADEIPNVTNPQDILTTSLGNLAVLGGLNAIWNMHLPGGFISGPGRTITTIPVPGATGLAGYSSTSRPDGPGLTFVTSPNSNSLYVLGLGSGNPPREFGVTDVGAPGMLASAFASTGVNQILYAEGVPLPKQLGGVTVRVGGTFKFDITAGWTYSPVGAVEAPILFVNPNQVNFQIPPGVALGNLVPVQLQRPDGSMLLSITDILAASPRIFTVLMNFQGQAAALNQDNSQNGNPQSILGAKPAARGSVIQIYATGAGETDPPLLPGEPAPASGNPLILNRVLPQVTIGGIAARVLFSGMAPGFVGLWQINAEVPPAVPPGPAVPLVINAGGVSSNTVTIAVE
;
A
#
# COMPACT_ATOMS: atom_id res chain seq x y z
N MET A 1 -20.93 -6.24 -6.57
CA MET A 1 -20.16 -7.14 -5.69
C MET A 1 -19.57 -6.31 -4.57
N SER A 2 -19.64 -6.78 -3.33
CA SER A 2 -19.14 -6.06 -2.16
C SER A 2 -17.61 -6.01 -2.22
N GLN A 3 -17.05 -4.82 -2.39
CA GLN A 3 -15.61 -4.61 -2.29
C GLN A 3 -15.15 -4.95 -0.88
N SER A 4 -14.02 -5.64 -0.73
CA SER A 4 -13.43 -5.85 0.60
C SER A 4 -12.67 -4.60 1.02
N ILE A 5 -12.93 -4.17 2.26
CA ILE A 5 -12.25 -3.03 2.86
C ILE A 5 -10.91 -3.53 3.37
N GLN A 6 -9.82 -3.02 2.80
CA GLN A 6 -8.48 -3.27 3.31
C GLN A 6 -8.21 -2.30 4.46
N ILE A 7 -7.61 -2.79 5.54
CA ILE A 7 -7.28 -2.02 6.73
C ILE A 7 -5.84 -2.35 7.12
N PHE A 8 -4.99 -1.33 7.21
CA PHE A 8 -3.69 -1.43 7.86
C PHE A 8 -3.53 -0.27 8.85
N SER A 9 -2.55 -0.36 9.74
CA SER A 9 -2.25 0.72 10.68
C SER A 9 -0.79 1.14 10.60
N LEU A 10 -0.56 2.42 10.84
CA LEU A 10 0.76 3.01 11.02
C LEU A 10 0.86 3.54 12.45
N PRO A 11 1.99 3.36 13.15
CA PRO A 11 2.17 3.96 14.46
C PRO A 11 2.17 5.49 14.36
N THR A 12 1.56 6.15 15.33
CA THR A 12 1.58 7.61 15.52
C THR A 12 1.94 7.94 16.98
N GLY A 13 1.96 9.22 17.33
CA GLY A 13 2.21 9.65 18.71
C GLY A 13 1.08 9.33 19.69
N ARG A 14 1.26 9.70 20.96
CA ARG A 14 0.34 9.35 22.06
C ARG A 14 -0.99 10.09 21.98
N THR A 15 -2.08 9.33 22.12
CA THR A 15 -3.46 9.84 22.15
C THR A 15 -3.78 10.68 20.91
N PRO A 16 -3.71 10.09 19.69
CA PRO A 16 -4.03 10.77 18.45
C PRO A 16 -5.51 11.16 18.40
N MET A 17 -5.80 12.45 18.21
CA MET A 17 -7.13 13.05 18.19
C MET A 17 -7.53 13.46 16.76
N GLY A 18 -7.59 14.77 16.49
CA GLY A 18 -7.99 15.32 15.20
C GLY A 18 -7.01 15.01 14.08
N ILE A 19 -7.55 14.96 12.88
CA ILE A 19 -6.85 14.54 11.67
C ILE A 19 -7.34 15.34 10.47
N ALA A 20 -6.44 15.69 9.56
CA ALA A 20 -6.78 16.33 8.29
C ALA A 20 -5.85 15.89 7.15
N ILE A 21 -6.37 15.98 5.92
CA ILE A 21 -5.57 15.89 4.69
C ILE A 21 -5.07 17.29 4.32
N VAL A 22 -3.76 17.44 4.19
CA VAL A 22 -3.07 18.72 3.98
C VAL A 22 -2.23 18.65 2.71
N GLY A 23 -2.43 19.58 1.78
CA GLY A 23 -1.72 19.61 0.50
C GLY A 23 -2.46 20.43 -0.55
N ASN A 24 -1.95 20.43 -1.79
CA ASN A 24 -2.65 21.02 -2.94
C ASN A 24 -3.69 20.01 -3.47
N LEU A 25 -4.89 20.07 -2.91
CA LEU A 25 -6.00 19.17 -3.26
C LEU A 25 -6.46 19.41 -4.71
N GLY A 26 -6.43 18.35 -5.52
CA GLY A 26 -6.78 18.28 -6.96
C GLY A 26 -6.24 16.97 -7.57
N PRO A 27 -6.43 16.69 -8.88
CA PRO A 27 -5.93 15.44 -9.48
C PRO A 27 -4.41 15.30 -9.28
N VAL A 28 -3.97 14.11 -8.88
CA VAL A 28 -2.56 13.80 -8.62
C VAL A 28 -1.74 14.03 -9.88
N ARG A 29 -0.75 14.92 -9.79
CA ARG A 29 0.35 15.09 -10.74
C ARG A 29 1.64 14.86 -9.96
N GLU A 30 2.72 14.44 -10.62
CA GLU A 30 4.01 14.10 -9.97
C GLU A 30 4.61 15.22 -9.09
N ASP A 31 4.13 16.47 -9.21
CA ASP A 31 4.57 17.64 -8.45
C ASP A 31 3.73 17.93 -7.18
N ARG A 32 2.66 17.17 -6.89
CA ARG A 32 1.73 17.46 -5.77
C ARG A 32 1.88 16.49 -4.62
N LYS A 33 2.51 16.95 -3.53
CA LYS A 33 2.57 16.22 -2.26
C LYS A 33 1.30 16.41 -1.44
N VAL A 34 0.77 15.31 -0.92
CA VAL A 34 -0.40 15.28 -0.05
C VAL A 34 -0.03 14.58 1.25
N PHE A 35 -0.43 15.16 2.37
CA PHE A 35 -0.07 14.70 3.70
C PHE A 35 -1.31 14.41 4.54
N VAL A 36 -1.16 13.48 5.48
CA VAL A 36 -2.05 13.29 6.61
C VAL A 36 -1.38 13.90 7.84
N VAL A 37 -2.08 14.80 8.52
CA VAL A 37 -1.61 15.43 9.76
C VAL A 37 -2.49 14.95 10.90
N VAL A 38 -1.87 14.39 11.94
CA VAL A 38 -2.53 13.83 13.12
C VAL A 38 -2.08 14.56 14.37
N ALA A 39 -3.01 15.09 15.16
CA ALA A 39 -2.73 15.71 16.46
C ALA A 39 -2.56 14.67 17.57
N ASN A 40 -1.38 14.57 18.17
CA ASN A 40 -1.09 13.65 19.27
C ASN A 40 -1.15 14.41 20.60
N SER A 41 -2.30 14.32 21.29
CA SER A 41 -2.61 15.20 22.43
C SER A 41 -1.67 15.02 23.61
N GLU A 42 -1.24 13.80 23.93
CA GLU A 42 -0.41 13.51 25.11
C GLU A 42 1.09 13.53 24.83
N GLU A 43 1.46 13.90 23.60
CA GLU A 43 2.85 13.99 23.16
C GLU A 43 3.21 15.38 22.62
N ASP A 44 2.34 16.37 22.86
CA ASP A 44 2.54 17.78 22.49
C ASP A 44 3.07 17.98 21.06
N SER A 45 2.45 17.30 20.11
CA SER A 45 2.97 17.18 18.74
C SER A 45 1.95 16.79 17.68
N VAL A 46 2.37 16.93 16.42
CA VAL A 46 1.63 16.38 15.28
C VAL A 46 2.50 15.40 14.49
N SER A 47 1.93 14.26 14.10
CA SER A 47 2.55 13.31 13.17
C SER A 47 2.21 13.69 11.73
N ILE A 48 3.16 13.51 10.83
CA ILE A 48 3.00 13.77 9.39
C ILE A 48 3.23 12.46 8.64
N PHE A 49 2.28 12.10 7.78
CA PHE A 49 2.39 10.99 6.84
C PHE A 49 2.24 11.53 5.42
N GLU A 50 3.02 11.03 4.47
CA GLU A 50 2.90 11.37 3.05
C GLU A 50 2.10 10.29 2.34
N ILE A 51 1.11 10.70 1.54
CA ILE A 51 0.34 9.82 0.67
C ILE A 51 1.06 9.77 -0.68
N LEU A 52 1.67 8.63 -0.99
CA LEU A 52 2.34 8.38 -2.27
C LEU A 52 1.39 7.73 -3.28
N SER A 53 0.48 6.87 -2.82
CA SER A 53 -0.58 6.24 -3.64
C SER A 53 -1.71 5.67 -2.77
N THR A 54 -2.76 5.09 -3.38
CA THR A 54 -3.94 4.52 -2.68
C THR A 54 -3.62 3.39 -1.70
N PHE A 55 -2.41 2.82 -1.70
CA PHE A 55 -1.96 1.87 -0.66
C PHE A 55 -0.54 2.12 -0.16
N LEU A 56 0.05 3.26 -0.53
CA LEU A 56 1.38 3.63 -0.07
C LEU A 56 1.30 4.94 0.70
N VAL A 57 1.27 4.79 2.02
CA VAL A 57 1.33 5.89 2.99
C VAL A 57 2.55 5.65 3.86
N GLN A 58 3.42 6.65 3.97
CA GLN A 58 4.65 6.53 4.74
C GLN A 58 4.76 7.62 5.81
N PRO A 59 5.30 7.31 7.00
CA PRO A 59 5.62 8.33 7.98
C PRO A 59 6.70 9.26 7.43
N ARG A 60 6.53 10.57 7.64
CA ARG A 60 7.49 11.60 7.21
C ARG A 60 8.24 12.24 8.37
N GLY A 61 7.63 12.24 9.54
CA GLY A 61 8.20 12.87 10.73
C GLY A 61 7.12 13.42 11.62
N LYS A 62 7.55 14.26 12.55
CA LYS A 62 6.72 14.81 13.61
C LYS A 62 7.15 16.25 13.88
N ILE A 63 6.19 17.12 14.19
CA ILE A 63 6.45 18.47 14.69
C ILE A 63 6.11 18.48 16.17
N GLU A 64 7.10 18.77 16.99
CA GLU A 64 6.97 18.86 18.46
C GLU A 64 6.75 20.30 18.91
N GLY A 65 6.45 20.48 20.20
CA GLY A 65 6.27 21.81 20.79
C GLY A 65 4.91 22.44 20.50
N ILE A 66 3.92 21.64 20.11
CA ILE A 66 2.53 22.07 19.97
C ILE A 66 1.77 21.52 21.18
N PRO A 67 1.49 22.30 22.25
CA PRO A 67 0.95 21.73 23.48
C PRO A 67 -0.48 21.23 23.32
N ARG A 68 -0.78 20.03 23.83
CA ARG A 68 -2.09 19.37 23.84
C ARG A 68 -2.90 19.60 22.55
N PRO A 69 -2.38 19.22 21.37
CA PRO A 69 -3.06 19.48 20.12
C PRO A 69 -4.33 18.64 20.04
N TYR A 70 -5.39 19.21 19.47
CA TYR A 70 -6.71 18.58 19.44
C TYR A 70 -7.30 18.51 18.02
N GLY A 71 -7.74 19.64 17.47
CA GLY A 71 -8.31 19.71 16.11
C GLY A 71 -7.25 20.07 15.07
N VAL A 72 -7.41 19.56 13.85
CA VAL A 72 -6.54 19.86 12.70
C VAL A 72 -7.41 20.25 11.52
N SER A 73 -7.06 21.33 10.82
CA SER A 73 -7.78 21.78 9.62
C SER A 73 -6.81 22.22 8.53
N SER A 74 -7.12 21.85 7.29
CA SER A 74 -6.32 22.15 6.11
C SER A 74 -6.69 23.51 5.55
N CYS A 75 -5.70 24.37 5.32
CA CYS A 75 -5.89 25.75 4.87
C CYS A 75 -5.31 26.01 3.47
N GLY A 76 -5.03 24.93 2.73
CA GLY A 76 -4.52 24.98 1.36
C GLY A 76 -3.02 25.31 1.26
N SER A 77 -2.42 24.98 0.12
CA SER A 77 -0.99 25.18 -0.17
C SER A 77 -0.06 24.65 0.93
N GLY A 78 -0.39 23.45 1.45
CA GLY A 78 0.42 22.78 2.47
C GLY A 78 0.30 23.34 3.89
N ARG A 79 -0.57 24.34 4.14
CA ARG A 79 -0.78 24.88 5.49
C ARG A 79 -1.87 24.14 6.25
N ALA A 80 -1.66 23.99 7.55
CA ALA A 80 -2.67 23.49 8.47
C ALA A 80 -2.70 24.32 9.76
N VAL A 81 -3.89 24.39 10.35
CA VAL A 81 -4.13 24.98 11.66
C VAL A 81 -4.43 23.87 12.66
N ILE A 82 -3.79 23.95 13.81
CA ILE A 82 -3.93 23.01 14.92
C ILE A 82 -4.45 23.76 16.13
N THR A 83 -5.50 23.25 16.76
CA THR A 83 -6.04 23.84 17.99
C THR A 83 -5.38 23.24 19.22
N SER A 84 -5.16 24.07 20.25
CA SER A 84 -4.62 23.68 21.55
C SER A 84 -5.58 24.18 22.65
N PRO A 85 -6.62 23.41 23.00
CA PRO A 85 -7.68 23.85 23.91
C PRO A 85 -7.17 24.30 25.29
N THR A 86 -6.15 23.63 25.83
CA THR A 86 -5.60 23.94 27.16
C THR A 86 -4.78 25.23 27.20
N GLN A 87 -4.39 25.75 26.04
CA GLN A 87 -3.56 26.94 25.88
C GLN A 87 -4.33 28.13 25.29
N ASN A 88 -5.63 27.97 25.02
CA ASN A 88 -6.47 28.97 24.33
C ASN A 88 -5.85 29.48 23.03
N ARG A 89 -5.14 28.61 22.31
CA ARG A 89 -4.37 29.02 21.13
C ARG A 89 -4.56 28.10 19.94
N ILE A 90 -4.21 28.62 18.78
CA ILE A 90 -3.98 27.83 17.57
C ILE A 90 -2.52 27.92 17.15
N THR A 91 -2.05 26.91 16.42
CA THR A 91 -0.71 26.85 15.83
C THR A 91 -0.84 26.61 14.33
N ILE A 92 -0.10 27.36 13.53
CA ILE A 92 -0.07 27.25 12.07
C ILE A 92 1.23 26.55 11.68
N ILE A 93 1.12 25.49 10.87
CA ILE A 93 2.26 24.75 10.34
C ILE A 93 2.31 24.81 8.81
N GLN A 94 3.48 24.56 8.25
CA GLN A 94 3.73 24.47 6.82
C GLN A 94 4.34 23.12 6.44
N LEU A 95 3.79 22.50 5.40
CA LEU A 95 4.30 21.30 4.73
C LEU A 95 4.71 21.64 3.30
N PRO A 96 5.72 20.95 2.72
CA PRO A 96 6.43 19.77 3.24
C PRO A 96 7.53 20.04 4.29
N GLU A 97 7.84 21.30 4.59
CA GLU A 97 8.99 21.71 5.42
C GLU A 97 8.86 21.27 6.89
N ALA A 98 7.66 20.88 7.32
CA ALA A 98 7.35 20.47 8.69
C ALA A 98 7.75 21.54 9.73
N THR A 99 7.41 22.80 9.44
CA THR A 99 7.75 23.96 10.29
C THR A 99 6.53 24.56 10.95
N ILE A 100 6.71 25.09 12.16
CA ILE A 100 5.74 25.97 12.81
C ILE A 100 5.94 27.39 12.25
N LEU A 101 4.91 27.94 11.61
CA LEU A 101 4.93 29.33 11.13
C LEU A 101 4.66 30.32 12.26
N GLY A 102 3.82 29.92 13.22
CA GLY A 102 3.50 30.73 14.39
C GLY A 102 2.29 30.20 15.16
N SER A 103 1.99 30.83 16.29
CA SER A 103 0.83 30.51 17.11
C SER A 103 0.12 31.78 17.55
N LEU A 104 -1.20 31.71 17.70
CA LEU A 104 -2.05 32.86 18.04
C LEU A 104 -2.98 32.53 19.17
N GLN A 105 -3.13 33.48 20.10
CA GLN A 105 -4.18 33.42 21.12
C GLN A 105 -5.53 33.65 20.45
N VAL A 106 -6.51 32.85 20.83
CA VAL A 106 -7.91 32.94 20.41
C VAL A 106 -8.79 32.90 21.67
N GLY A 107 -10.09 32.69 21.52
CA GLY A 107 -10.98 32.53 22.68
C GLY A 107 -10.69 31.26 23.49
N ALA A 108 -11.38 31.14 24.62
CA ALA A 108 -11.14 30.06 25.57
C ALA A 108 -11.53 28.68 25.01
N ARG A 109 -10.67 27.68 25.22
CA ARG A 109 -10.87 26.28 24.81
C ARG A 109 -11.27 26.12 23.32
N PRO A 110 -10.39 26.48 22.37
CA PRO A 110 -10.64 26.28 20.95
C PRO A 110 -10.59 24.79 20.60
N TYR A 111 -11.74 24.14 20.40
CA TYR A 111 -11.76 22.72 20.03
C TYR A 111 -11.85 22.49 18.52
N SER A 112 -12.56 23.37 17.80
CA SER A 112 -12.85 23.18 16.37
C SER A 112 -12.38 24.36 15.53
N VAL A 113 -11.89 24.06 14.33
CA VAL A 113 -11.46 25.07 13.36
C VAL A 113 -11.79 24.64 11.93
N ALA A 114 -12.27 25.58 11.12
CA ALA A 114 -12.52 25.39 9.70
C ALA A 114 -11.81 26.47 8.88
N CYS A 115 -10.98 26.05 7.94
CA CYS A 115 -10.28 26.95 7.02
C CYS A 115 -11.06 27.14 5.72
N PHE A 116 -11.01 28.36 5.19
CA PHE A 116 -11.65 28.77 3.94
C PHE A 116 -10.86 29.94 3.31
N SER A 117 -11.23 30.32 2.09
CA SER A 117 -10.66 31.49 1.42
C SER A 117 -11.70 32.59 1.32
N MET A 118 -11.40 33.76 1.88
CA MET A 118 -12.29 34.92 1.86
C MET A 118 -11.54 36.14 1.37
N ALA A 119 -12.04 36.80 0.33
CA ALA A 119 -11.38 37.95 -0.30
C ALA A 119 -9.90 37.66 -0.66
N SER A 120 -9.63 36.47 -1.20
CA SER A 120 -8.29 35.94 -1.53
C SER A 120 -7.32 35.79 -0.34
N ARG A 121 -7.82 35.84 0.90
CA ARG A 121 -7.04 35.55 2.11
C ARG A 121 -7.38 34.17 2.64
N ARG A 122 -6.37 33.44 3.13
CA ARG A 122 -6.62 32.19 3.87
C ARG A 122 -7.09 32.55 5.27
N THR A 123 -8.32 32.17 5.58
CA THR A 123 -8.98 32.50 6.85
C THR A 123 -9.33 31.22 7.60
N ALA A 124 -9.17 31.22 8.91
CA ALA A 124 -9.69 30.19 9.79
C ALA A 124 -10.80 30.74 10.68
N ALA A 125 -11.91 30.02 10.77
CA ALA A 125 -12.94 30.24 11.78
C ALA A 125 -12.74 29.25 12.93
N VAL A 126 -12.46 29.76 14.12
CA VAL A 126 -12.13 28.98 15.32
C VAL A 126 -13.28 29.08 16.31
N SER A 127 -13.91 27.95 16.63
CA SER A 127 -14.97 27.87 17.63
C SER A 127 -14.36 27.71 19.02
N ASN A 128 -14.65 28.66 19.90
CA ASN A 128 -14.15 28.69 21.26
C ASN A 128 -15.26 28.24 22.21
N PHE A 129 -15.10 27.04 22.76
CA PHE A 129 -16.11 26.43 23.62
C PHE A 129 -16.23 27.12 24.98
N GLY A 130 -15.11 27.63 25.51
CA GLY A 130 -15.04 28.14 26.88
C GLY A 130 -15.65 29.53 27.08
N ASP A 131 -15.75 30.34 26.02
CA ASP A 131 -16.26 31.72 26.10
C ASP A 131 -17.39 32.03 25.10
N SER A 132 -17.89 31.01 24.39
CA SER A 132 -18.98 31.15 23.41
C SER A 132 -18.70 32.21 22.34
N THR A 133 -17.50 32.15 21.76
CA THR A 133 -17.10 33.01 20.65
C THR A 133 -16.67 32.22 19.41
N LEU A 134 -16.80 32.86 18.24
CA LEU A 134 -16.21 32.41 16.98
C LEU A 134 -15.15 33.42 16.53
N THR A 135 -13.88 33.03 16.51
CA THR A 135 -12.76 33.91 16.13
C THR A 135 -12.38 33.68 14.67
N LEU A 136 -12.25 34.76 13.89
CA LEU A 136 -11.67 34.73 12.55
C LEU A 136 -10.19 35.10 12.61
N VAL A 137 -9.36 34.30 11.93
CA VAL A 137 -7.92 34.47 11.88
C VAL A 137 -7.45 34.52 10.43
N ASP A 138 -6.66 35.53 10.10
CA ASP A 138 -5.86 35.59 8.87
C ASP A 138 -4.61 34.71 9.05
N ILE A 139 -4.56 33.61 8.30
CA ILE A 139 -3.52 32.60 8.37
C ILE A 139 -2.24 33.04 7.65
N ASP A 140 -2.35 34.00 6.73
CA ASP A 140 -1.22 34.54 6.00
C ASP A 140 -0.44 35.54 6.83
N ASN A 141 -1.16 36.42 7.54
CA ASN A 141 -0.60 37.48 8.36
C ASN A 141 -0.46 37.12 9.84
N LEU A 142 -0.87 35.90 10.23
CA LEU A 142 -0.88 35.44 11.62
C LEU A 142 -1.58 36.45 12.55
N SER A 143 -2.82 36.82 12.25
CA SER A 143 -3.55 37.82 13.04
C SER A 143 -5.03 37.49 13.21
N VAL A 144 -5.59 37.85 14.37
CA VAL A 144 -7.04 37.81 14.59
C VAL A 144 -7.67 38.99 13.85
N ILE A 145 -8.64 38.70 12.98
CA ILE A 145 -9.30 39.71 12.13
C ILE A 145 -10.75 39.97 12.53
N GLY A 146 -11.29 39.21 13.47
CA GLY A 146 -12.64 39.43 13.98
C GLY A 146 -13.08 38.38 14.98
N GLN A 147 -14.13 38.69 15.74
CA GLN A 147 -14.76 37.77 16.67
C GLN A 147 -16.26 38.01 16.73
N ALA A 148 -17.05 36.95 16.58
CA ALA A 148 -18.48 36.97 16.89
C ALA A 148 -18.69 36.49 18.34
N SER A 149 -19.49 37.22 19.09
CA SER A 149 -19.94 36.86 20.44
C SER A 149 -21.29 36.12 20.39
N ASP A 150 -21.66 35.48 21.50
CA ASP A 150 -22.92 34.74 21.62
C ASP A 150 -23.03 33.57 20.62
N VAL A 151 -21.90 32.92 20.36
CA VAL A 151 -21.78 31.74 19.50
C VAL A 151 -21.26 30.58 20.35
N PRO A 152 -22.15 29.82 21.02
CA PRO A 152 -21.72 28.66 21.80
C PRO A 152 -20.90 27.68 20.97
N GLY A 153 -19.73 27.30 21.49
CA GLY A 153 -18.76 26.50 20.76
C GLY A 153 -18.99 24.98 20.86
N SER A 154 -18.26 24.26 20.02
CA SER A 154 -18.30 22.79 19.98
C SER A 154 -17.27 22.16 20.90
N SER A 155 -17.61 21.01 21.48
CA SER A 155 -16.63 20.15 22.17
C SER A 155 -15.96 19.15 21.21
N GLY A 156 -16.46 18.97 19.99
CA GLY A 156 -15.85 18.11 18.97
C GLY A 156 -14.88 18.87 18.06
N TRP A 157 -13.88 18.20 17.49
CA TRP A 157 -12.89 18.87 16.62
C TRP A 157 -13.43 19.24 15.23
N ARG A 158 -14.54 18.65 14.78
CA ARG A 158 -15.23 18.97 13.51
C ARG A 158 -16.58 19.67 13.73
N GLY A 159 -16.63 20.57 14.71
CA GLY A 159 -17.83 21.30 15.12
C GLY A 159 -18.10 22.61 14.37
N VAL A 160 -17.25 23.02 13.43
CA VAL A 160 -17.43 24.20 12.59
C VAL A 160 -17.38 23.78 11.13
N SER A 161 -18.37 24.22 10.36
CA SER A 161 -18.40 24.06 8.90
C SER A 161 -18.60 25.41 8.23
N ILE A 162 -17.97 25.60 7.08
CA ILE A 162 -18.11 26.82 6.28
C ILE A 162 -18.98 26.50 5.08
N GLY A 163 -20.01 27.31 4.91
CA GLY A 163 -20.92 27.29 3.77
C GLY A 163 -20.95 28.65 3.08
N GLN A 164 -21.84 28.75 2.10
CA GLN A 164 -22.21 30.01 1.49
C GLN A 164 -23.72 30.18 1.58
N THR A 165 -24.18 31.43 1.58
CA THR A 165 -25.61 31.72 1.41
C THR A 165 -26.12 31.15 0.08
N PRO A 166 -27.42 30.87 -0.07
CA PRO A 166 -27.99 30.40 -1.35
C PRO A 166 -27.67 31.32 -2.54
N SER A 167 -27.51 32.61 -2.30
CA SER A 167 -27.08 33.60 -3.29
C SER A 167 -25.59 33.51 -3.68
N GLY A 168 -24.81 32.64 -3.04
CA GLY A 168 -23.36 32.49 -3.23
C GLY A 168 -22.52 33.70 -2.80
N SER A 169 -23.16 34.74 -2.26
CA SER A 169 -22.56 36.07 -2.10
C SER A 169 -21.82 36.25 -0.77
N GLN A 170 -22.13 35.43 0.25
CA GLN A 170 -21.60 35.59 1.62
C GLN A 170 -21.23 34.23 2.21
N PHE A 171 -20.11 34.18 2.94
CA PHE A 171 -19.70 33.00 3.70
C PHE A 171 -20.44 32.93 5.03
N THR A 172 -20.90 31.73 5.38
CA THR A 172 -21.56 31.45 6.65
C THR A 172 -20.81 30.37 7.40
N ALA A 173 -20.68 30.52 8.71
CA ALA A 173 -20.22 29.45 9.59
C ALA A 173 -21.40 28.81 10.30
N TRP A 174 -21.45 27.49 10.25
CA TRP A 174 -22.31 26.67 11.09
C TRP A 174 -21.48 26.18 12.26
N VAL A 175 -21.87 26.54 13.49
CA VAL A 175 -21.13 26.23 14.71
C VAL A 175 -21.98 25.37 15.63
N ALA A 176 -21.51 24.17 15.95
CA ALA A 176 -22.16 23.24 16.85
C ALA A 176 -21.96 23.69 18.30
N GLY A 177 -22.97 24.32 18.91
CA GLY A 177 -22.97 24.64 20.33
C GLY A 177 -23.35 23.43 21.17
N THR A 178 -22.37 22.60 21.53
CA THR A 178 -22.60 21.26 22.09
C THR A 178 -23.43 21.30 23.36
N GLU A 179 -23.04 22.11 24.35
CA GLU A 179 -23.77 22.24 25.62
C GLU A 179 -25.02 23.11 25.51
N ALA A 180 -25.08 23.97 24.48
CA ALA A 180 -26.22 24.84 24.24
C ALA A 180 -27.36 24.15 23.48
N ASN A 181 -27.19 22.89 23.08
CA ASN A 181 -28.18 22.12 22.29
C ASN A 181 -28.66 22.87 21.04
N GLN A 182 -27.72 23.51 20.33
CA GLN A 182 -28.06 24.26 19.12
C GLN A 182 -26.89 24.35 18.14
N VAL A 183 -27.22 24.53 16.86
CA VAL A 183 -26.27 24.97 15.83
C VAL A 183 -26.51 26.45 15.55
N THR A 184 -25.47 27.26 15.63
CA THR A 184 -25.54 28.71 15.39
C THR A 184 -24.98 29.01 13.99
N LEU A 185 -25.75 29.73 13.18
CA LEU A 185 -25.31 30.22 11.88
C LEU A 185 -24.80 31.66 12.03
N VAL A 186 -23.60 31.92 11.53
CA VAL A 186 -22.93 33.22 11.64
C VAL A 186 -22.54 33.70 10.25
N ASP A 187 -22.87 34.94 9.91
CA ASP A 187 -22.34 35.62 8.74
C ASP A 187 -20.87 35.99 8.99
N LEU A 188 -19.95 35.50 8.16
CA LEU A 188 -18.51 35.72 8.36
C LEU A 188 -18.00 37.07 7.85
N GLY A 189 -18.79 37.78 7.05
CA GLY A 189 -18.50 39.15 6.64
C GLY A 189 -18.91 40.17 7.69
N THR A 190 -20.04 39.95 8.37
CA THR A 190 -20.58 40.89 9.39
C THR A 190 -20.38 40.43 10.83
N LEU A 191 -19.99 39.17 11.04
CA LEU A 191 -19.84 38.51 12.35
C LEU A 191 -21.13 38.50 13.19
N ARG A 192 -22.30 38.56 12.54
CA ARG A 192 -23.60 38.51 13.19
C ARG A 192 -24.21 37.11 13.14
N VAL A 193 -24.89 36.75 14.21
CA VAL A 193 -25.72 35.54 14.27
C VAL A 193 -26.92 35.72 13.34
N LEU A 194 -27.09 34.80 12.39
CA LEU A 194 -28.18 34.79 11.43
C LEU A 194 -29.36 33.93 11.92
N ALA A 195 -29.05 32.76 12.49
CA ALA A 195 -30.05 31.80 12.93
C ALA A 195 -29.49 30.86 14.01
N ARG A 196 -30.41 30.23 14.75
CA ARG A 196 -30.11 29.15 15.70
C ARG A 196 -31.03 27.98 15.42
N LEU A 197 -30.45 26.80 15.19
CA LEU A 197 -31.17 25.57 14.94
C LEU A 197 -31.14 24.71 16.20
N SER A 198 -32.30 24.27 16.68
CA SER A 198 -32.38 23.38 17.84
C SER A 198 -31.88 21.99 17.44
N VAL A 199 -30.74 21.59 17.99
CA VAL A 199 -30.13 20.28 17.76
C VAL A 199 -29.63 19.77 19.10
N PRO A 200 -30.15 18.67 19.65
CA PRO A 200 -29.65 18.15 20.93
C PRO A 200 -28.18 17.74 20.84
N ARG A 201 -27.33 18.29 21.72
CA ARG A 201 -25.90 18.02 21.85
C ARG A 201 -25.16 17.82 20.51
N PRO A 202 -25.03 18.87 19.66
CA PRO A 202 -24.40 18.76 18.36
C PRO A 202 -22.88 18.67 18.53
N THR A 203 -22.23 17.77 17.81
CA THR A 203 -20.80 17.44 17.99
C THR A 203 -19.98 17.56 16.71
N ALA A 204 -20.60 17.34 15.56
CA ALA A 204 -19.95 17.43 14.25
C ALA A 204 -20.88 18.05 13.20
N ILE A 205 -20.32 18.82 12.28
CA ILE A 205 -21.05 19.41 11.16
C ILE A 205 -20.30 19.11 9.85
N TYR A 206 -21.00 18.51 8.91
CA TYR A 206 -20.50 18.24 7.56
C TYR A 206 -21.24 19.09 6.53
N ALA A 207 -20.46 19.73 5.65
CA ALA A 207 -20.91 20.51 4.49
C ALA A 207 -22.04 21.53 4.79
N SER A 208 -22.10 22.06 6.02
CA SER A 208 -23.10 23.04 6.44
C SER A 208 -24.57 22.61 6.25
N PHE A 209 -24.86 21.30 6.32
CA PHE A 209 -26.24 20.79 6.29
C PHE A 209 -26.46 19.51 7.11
N ALA A 210 -25.43 18.66 7.27
CA ALA A 210 -25.51 17.43 8.03
C ALA A 210 -24.90 17.62 9.43
N VAL A 211 -25.68 17.39 10.48
CA VAL A 211 -25.27 17.63 11.87
C VAL A 211 -25.37 16.34 12.68
N GLY A 212 -24.27 15.95 13.30
CA GLY A 212 -24.25 14.85 14.26
C GLY A 212 -24.85 15.29 15.58
N SER A 213 -25.99 14.71 15.94
CA SER A 213 -26.64 14.92 17.23
C SER A 213 -26.33 13.75 18.16
N ALA A 214 -25.42 13.98 19.10
CA ALA A 214 -25.11 13.03 20.15
C ALA A 214 -26.26 12.89 21.16
N GLY A 215 -27.09 13.92 21.30
CA GLY A 215 -28.27 13.90 22.17
C GLY A 215 -29.42 13.07 21.60
N ARG A 216 -29.56 13.02 20.26
CA ARG A 216 -30.55 12.16 19.59
C ARG A 216 -30.04 10.81 19.12
N ASN A 217 -28.74 10.58 19.12
CA ASN A 217 -28.13 9.43 18.43
C ASN A 217 -28.55 9.37 16.95
N SER A 218 -28.43 10.49 16.26
CA SER A 218 -28.81 10.62 14.85
C SER A 218 -27.95 11.63 14.10
N ILE A 219 -27.99 11.56 12.77
CA ILE A 219 -27.50 12.63 11.89
C ILE A 219 -28.72 13.38 11.39
N MET A 220 -28.82 14.66 11.74
CA MET A 220 -29.90 15.55 11.33
C MET A 220 -29.50 16.28 10.05
N ILE A 221 -30.33 16.22 9.01
CA ILE A 221 -30.09 16.82 7.71
C ILE A 221 -30.99 18.04 7.56
N PHE A 222 -30.41 19.22 7.39
CA PHE A 222 -31.12 20.48 7.23
C PHE A 222 -31.14 20.91 5.77
N ASP A 223 -32.25 21.48 5.34
CA ASP A 223 -32.32 22.20 4.08
C ASP A 223 -31.59 23.54 4.22
N THR A 224 -30.62 23.82 3.35
CA THR A 224 -29.74 24.99 3.49
C THR A 224 -30.40 26.32 3.12
N GLU A 225 -31.56 26.28 2.45
CA GLU A 225 -32.30 27.48 2.07
C GLU A 225 -33.32 27.87 3.14
N THR A 226 -34.11 26.91 3.59
CA THR A 226 -35.19 27.10 4.56
C THR A 226 -34.74 26.93 6.00
N LEU A 227 -33.57 26.33 6.23
CA LEU A 227 -33.00 25.97 7.54
C LEU A 227 -33.88 25.02 8.37
N ARG A 228 -34.83 24.35 7.72
CA ARG A 228 -35.71 23.36 8.36
C ARG A 228 -35.07 21.98 8.30
N LEU A 229 -35.40 21.14 9.28
CA LEU A 229 -35.03 19.72 9.25
C LEU A 229 -35.71 19.07 8.03
N ALA A 230 -34.89 18.62 7.09
CA ALA A 230 -35.34 17.97 5.86
C ALA A 230 -35.41 16.45 6.02
N ASP A 231 -34.47 15.87 6.75
CA ASP A 231 -34.37 14.42 6.96
C ASP A 231 -33.56 14.09 8.22
N GLU A 232 -33.63 12.86 8.67
CA GLU A 232 -32.87 12.35 9.82
C GLU A 232 -32.41 10.91 9.57
N ILE A 233 -31.15 10.64 9.88
CA ILE A 233 -30.58 9.29 9.89
C ILE A 233 -30.53 8.82 11.35
N PRO A 234 -31.51 8.02 11.82
CA PRO A 234 -31.58 7.60 13.21
C PRO A 234 -30.57 6.49 13.53
N ASN A 235 -30.46 6.15 14.81
CA ASN A 235 -29.66 5.03 15.34
C ASN A 235 -28.15 5.13 15.10
N VAL A 236 -27.63 6.34 14.92
CA VAL A 236 -26.20 6.61 14.86
C VAL A 236 -25.76 6.95 16.27
N THR A 237 -25.22 5.97 16.99
CA THR A 237 -24.91 6.14 18.42
C THR A 237 -23.83 7.20 18.64
N ASN A 238 -24.14 8.26 19.39
CA ASN A 238 -23.19 9.27 19.84
C ASN A 238 -22.21 9.77 18.74
N PRO A 239 -22.69 10.30 17.58
CA PRO A 239 -21.82 10.77 16.51
C PRO A 239 -20.82 11.81 17.03
N GLN A 240 -19.55 11.70 16.67
CA GLN A 240 -18.46 12.61 17.07
C GLN A 240 -17.73 13.22 15.87
N ASP A 241 -17.77 12.56 14.71
CA ASP A 241 -17.16 13.03 13.48
C ASP A 241 -17.99 12.55 12.27
N ILE A 242 -18.10 13.38 11.23
CA ILE A 242 -18.89 13.12 10.02
C ILE A 242 -18.14 13.65 8.81
N LEU A 243 -17.94 12.81 7.80
CA LEU A 243 -17.30 13.20 6.54
C LEU A 243 -17.65 12.22 5.41
N THR A 244 -17.55 12.67 4.16
CA THR A 244 -17.56 11.80 2.97
C THR A 244 -16.23 11.06 2.82
N THR A 245 -16.26 9.78 2.48
CA THR A 245 -15.04 8.98 2.32
C THR A 245 -15.03 8.22 1.01
N SER A 246 -13.87 7.65 0.65
CA SER A 246 -13.82 6.69 -0.44
C SER A 246 -14.59 5.40 -0.14
N LEU A 247 -14.83 5.04 1.13
CA LEU A 247 -15.55 3.82 1.52
C LEU A 247 -17.07 3.91 1.26
N GLY A 248 -17.61 5.11 1.14
CA GLY A 248 -19.03 5.38 0.96
C GLY A 248 -19.39 6.85 1.14
N ASN A 249 -20.64 7.17 0.83
CA ASN A 249 -21.14 8.56 0.72
C ASN A 249 -21.09 9.31 2.05
N LEU A 250 -21.12 8.61 3.19
CA LEU A 250 -21.00 9.23 4.51
C LEU A 250 -20.38 8.24 5.49
N ALA A 251 -19.30 8.65 6.16
CA ALA A 251 -18.71 7.94 7.27
C ALA A 251 -18.88 8.73 8.56
N VAL A 252 -19.29 8.03 9.62
CA VAL A 252 -19.49 8.60 10.94
C VAL A 252 -18.77 7.80 12.01
N LEU A 253 -18.13 8.50 12.94
CA LEU A 253 -17.63 7.88 14.17
C LEU A 253 -18.64 8.09 15.28
N GLY A 254 -19.07 7.00 15.90
CA GLY A 254 -20.09 7.04 16.94
C GLY A 254 -19.89 5.93 17.95
N GLY A 255 -19.53 6.30 19.19
CA GLY A 255 -19.59 5.55 20.46
C GLY A 255 -19.12 4.08 20.55
N LEU A 256 -18.78 3.40 19.46
CA LEU A 256 -18.80 1.95 19.34
C LEU A 256 -17.53 1.35 18.72
N ASN A 257 -16.38 2.03 18.84
CA ASN A 257 -15.12 1.46 18.33
C ASN A 257 -15.21 1.06 16.84
N ALA A 258 -15.99 1.81 16.04
CA ALA A 258 -16.30 1.46 14.66
C ALA A 258 -16.62 2.71 13.83
N ILE A 259 -16.37 2.60 12.52
CA ILE A 259 -16.81 3.53 11.50
C ILE A 259 -18.17 3.07 10.98
N TRP A 260 -19.15 3.97 10.99
CA TRP A 260 -20.44 3.77 10.36
C TRP A 260 -20.36 4.28 8.93
N ASN A 261 -20.26 3.37 7.97
CA ASN A 261 -20.17 3.68 6.55
C ASN A 261 -21.55 3.52 5.90
N MET A 262 -22.05 4.61 5.34
CA MET A 262 -23.39 4.70 4.79
C MET A 262 -23.33 4.90 3.28
N HIS A 263 -24.02 4.03 2.55
CA HIS A 263 -24.29 4.23 1.13
C HIS A 263 -25.67 4.85 0.97
N LEU A 264 -25.71 6.00 0.29
CA LEU A 264 -26.89 6.83 0.14
C LEU A 264 -27.22 7.02 -1.36
N PRO A 265 -27.86 6.03 -2.00
CA PRO A 265 -28.24 6.14 -3.41
C PRO A 265 -29.22 7.31 -3.59
N GLY A 266 -28.89 8.25 -4.48
CA GLY A 266 -29.68 9.46 -4.74
C GLY A 266 -29.28 10.71 -3.91
N GLY A 267 -28.26 10.61 -3.05
CA GLY A 267 -27.74 11.73 -2.27
C GLY A 267 -28.17 11.72 -0.80
N PHE A 268 -27.94 12.83 -0.09
CA PHE A 268 -28.18 12.94 1.37
C PHE A 268 -29.66 12.99 1.75
N ILE A 269 -30.54 13.39 0.82
CA ILE A 269 -31.99 13.48 1.01
C ILE A 269 -32.61 12.20 0.45
N SER A 270 -33.45 11.54 1.26
CA SER A 270 -33.97 10.18 1.08
C SER A 270 -34.24 9.73 -0.37
N GLY A 271 -33.57 8.67 -0.79
CA GLY A 271 -34.01 7.74 -1.84
C GLY A 271 -34.17 6.33 -1.25
N PRO A 272 -34.97 5.43 -1.86
CA PRO A 272 -35.04 4.04 -1.44
C PRO A 272 -33.65 3.37 -1.54
N GLY A 273 -33.31 2.50 -0.57
CA GLY A 273 -32.09 1.66 -0.64
C GLY A 273 -30.87 2.12 0.17
N ARG A 274 -31.04 2.90 1.26
CA ARG A 274 -29.96 3.22 2.20
C ARG A 274 -29.38 1.95 2.84
N THR A 275 -28.06 1.78 2.81
CA THR A 275 -27.38 0.69 3.52
C THR A 275 -26.35 1.26 4.49
N ILE A 276 -26.29 0.67 5.69
CA ILE A 276 -25.34 1.03 6.75
C ILE A 276 -24.48 -0.19 7.01
N THR A 277 -23.17 -0.01 6.96
CA THR A 277 -22.17 -1.01 7.30
C THR A 277 -21.29 -0.47 8.42
N THR A 278 -20.92 -1.31 9.38
CA THR A 278 -19.99 -0.94 10.43
C THR A 278 -18.63 -1.58 10.17
N ILE A 279 -17.57 -0.79 10.33
CA ILE A 279 -16.19 -1.23 10.15
C ILE A 279 -15.50 -1.10 11.50
N PRO A 280 -15.09 -2.21 12.14
CA PRO A 280 -14.49 -2.15 13.46
C PRO A 280 -13.11 -1.49 13.41
N VAL A 281 -12.95 -0.40 14.15
CA VAL A 281 -11.68 0.28 14.40
C VAL A 281 -11.65 0.66 15.88
N PRO A 282 -11.04 -0.18 16.74
CA PRO A 282 -10.99 0.05 18.18
C PRO A 282 -10.44 1.43 18.52
N GLY A 283 -11.15 2.19 19.36
CA GLY A 283 -10.76 3.53 19.77
C GLY A 283 -10.88 4.60 18.68
N ALA A 284 -11.56 4.33 17.56
CA ALA A 284 -11.69 5.32 16.49
C ALA A 284 -12.22 6.66 17.02
N THR A 285 -11.42 7.71 16.84
CA THR A 285 -11.74 9.04 17.35
C THR A 285 -11.96 10.02 16.21
N GLY A 286 -11.03 10.23 15.26
CA GLY A 286 -11.18 11.18 14.14
C GLY A 286 -11.11 10.54 12.75
N LEU A 287 -11.78 11.17 11.76
CA LEU A 287 -11.81 10.75 10.35
C LEU A 287 -11.15 11.77 9.42
N ALA A 288 -10.44 11.29 8.40
CA ALA A 288 -10.09 12.07 7.22
C ALA A 288 -10.23 11.24 5.94
N GLY A 289 -10.71 11.86 4.86
CA GLY A 289 -10.88 11.22 3.55
C GLY A 289 -9.99 11.85 2.50
N TYR A 290 -9.35 11.04 1.67
CA TYR A 290 -8.58 11.44 0.51
C TYR A 290 -9.12 10.74 -0.73
N SER A 291 -9.40 11.50 -1.79
CA SER A 291 -9.72 10.94 -3.12
C SER A 291 -8.68 11.43 -4.12
N SER A 292 -8.16 10.50 -4.93
CA SER A 292 -7.21 10.83 -6.01
C SER A 292 -7.89 11.46 -7.23
N THR A 293 -9.23 11.50 -7.22
CA THR A 293 -10.06 12.11 -8.27
C THR A 293 -10.96 13.20 -7.68
N SER A 294 -11.52 14.05 -8.53
CA SER A 294 -12.53 15.04 -8.12
C SER A 294 -13.91 14.42 -7.83
N ARG A 295 -14.08 13.10 -7.96
CA ARG A 295 -15.35 12.40 -7.69
C ARG A 295 -15.37 11.83 -6.26
N PRO A 296 -16.51 11.92 -5.54
CA PRO A 296 -16.69 11.29 -4.22
C PRO A 296 -16.45 9.77 -4.22
N ASP A 297 -16.76 9.11 -5.34
CA ASP A 297 -16.64 7.64 -5.50
C ASP A 297 -15.33 7.21 -6.20
N GLY A 298 -14.34 8.10 -6.29
CA GLY A 298 -13.05 7.79 -6.89
C GLY A 298 -12.14 6.95 -5.97
N PRO A 299 -11.08 6.32 -6.52
CA PRO A 299 -10.09 5.62 -5.71
C PRO A 299 -9.51 6.58 -4.66
N GLY A 300 -9.58 6.15 -3.40
CA GLY A 300 -9.24 6.99 -2.27
C GLY A 300 -9.04 6.22 -0.98
N LEU A 301 -8.53 6.94 0.01
CA LEU A 301 -8.19 6.43 1.33
C LEU A 301 -9.04 7.11 2.41
N THR A 302 -9.44 6.35 3.41
CA THR A 302 -10.00 6.82 4.67
C THR A 302 -8.98 6.60 5.76
N PHE A 303 -8.77 7.62 6.57
CA PHE A 303 -7.83 7.61 7.67
C PHE A 303 -8.57 7.77 8.98
N VAL A 304 -8.20 6.97 9.97
CA VAL A 304 -8.83 6.97 11.29
C VAL A 304 -7.79 6.98 12.39
N THR A 305 -7.90 7.93 13.31
CA THR A 305 -7.04 7.98 14.51
C THR A 305 -7.60 7.08 15.60
N SER A 306 -6.72 6.40 16.33
CA SER A 306 -7.08 5.60 17.51
C SER A 306 -6.16 5.86 18.70
N PRO A 307 -6.67 6.50 19.78
CA PRO A 307 -5.99 6.62 21.06
C PRO A 307 -5.70 5.29 21.74
N ASN A 308 -6.56 4.28 21.54
CA ASN A 308 -6.41 2.99 22.20
C ASN A 308 -5.13 2.27 21.77
N SER A 309 -4.74 2.42 20.50
CA SER A 309 -3.56 1.75 19.92
C SER A 309 -2.47 2.73 19.48
N ASN A 310 -2.60 4.03 19.77
CA ASN A 310 -1.70 5.09 19.26
C ASN A 310 -1.39 4.93 17.77
N SER A 311 -2.43 4.65 16.98
CA SER A 311 -2.30 4.27 15.58
C SER A 311 -3.13 5.16 14.66
N LEU A 312 -2.59 5.38 13.47
CA LEU A 312 -3.32 5.85 12.30
C LEU A 312 -3.75 4.63 11.48
N TYR A 313 -5.04 4.30 11.49
CA TYR A 313 -5.61 3.31 10.59
C TYR A 313 -5.81 3.91 9.21
N VAL A 314 -5.42 3.15 8.19
CA VAL A 314 -5.60 3.50 6.78
C VAL A 314 -6.52 2.44 6.18
N LEU A 315 -7.63 2.89 5.63
CA LEU A 315 -8.63 2.07 5.00
C LEU A 315 -8.74 2.47 3.53
N GLY A 316 -8.70 1.49 2.65
CA GLY A 316 -8.87 1.70 1.22
C GLY A 316 -9.91 0.75 0.68
N LEU A 317 -10.68 1.24 -0.30
CA LEU A 317 -11.36 0.35 -1.24
C LEU A 317 -10.27 -0.21 -2.17
N GLY A 318 -9.83 -1.42 -1.86
CA GLY A 318 -8.71 -2.07 -2.51
C GLY A 318 -9.10 -3.40 -3.10
N SER A 319 -8.64 -3.63 -4.32
CA SER A 319 -8.42 -4.97 -4.83
C SER A 319 -7.75 -5.83 -3.77
N GLY A 320 -8.26 -7.05 -3.53
CA GLY A 320 -7.50 -8.05 -2.77
C GLY A 320 -6.07 -8.17 -3.34
N ASN A 321 -5.12 -8.73 -2.60
CA ASN A 321 -3.83 -9.10 -3.19
C ASN A 321 -4.06 -9.75 -4.57
N PRO A 322 -3.20 -9.50 -5.60
CA PRO A 322 -3.28 -10.25 -6.85
C PRO A 322 -3.43 -11.74 -6.54
N PRO A 323 -4.19 -12.50 -7.35
CA PRO A 323 -4.43 -13.91 -7.05
C PRO A 323 -3.12 -14.63 -6.75
N ARG A 324 -3.12 -15.42 -5.68
CA ARG A 324 -2.03 -16.33 -5.28
C ARG A 324 -2.63 -17.70 -4.98
N GLU A 325 -3.30 -18.26 -5.98
CA GLU A 325 -4.04 -19.52 -5.85
C GLU A 325 -3.10 -20.74 -5.81
N PHE A 326 -1.83 -20.55 -6.18
CA PHE A 326 -0.79 -21.56 -6.12
C PHE A 326 0.59 -20.94 -5.87
N GLY A 327 1.50 -21.76 -5.32
CA GLY A 327 2.89 -21.35 -5.11
C GLY A 327 3.69 -21.47 -6.41
N VAL A 328 4.51 -20.48 -6.71
CA VAL A 328 5.52 -20.51 -7.79
C VAL A 328 6.86 -20.16 -7.16
N THR A 329 7.96 -20.53 -7.80
CA THR A 329 9.29 -20.02 -7.44
C THR A 329 9.23 -18.51 -7.23
N ASP A 330 9.60 -18.05 -6.03
CA ASP A 330 9.33 -16.68 -5.58
C ASP A 330 9.97 -15.62 -6.47
N VAL A 331 11.19 -15.89 -6.95
CA VAL A 331 11.95 -15.01 -7.85
C VAL A 331 12.51 -15.81 -9.02
N GLY A 332 12.11 -15.42 -10.23
CA GLY A 332 12.50 -16.03 -11.49
C GLY A 332 13.44 -15.17 -12.34
N ALA A 333 13.97 -15.76 -13.40
CA ALA A 333 14.67 -15.05 -14.47
C ALA A 333 14.36 -15.72 -15.82
N PRO A 334 14.45 -15.00 -16.95
CA PRO A 334 14.28 -15.61 -18.27
C PRO A 334 15.18 -16.84 -18.47
N GLY A 335 14.62 -17.90 -19.05
CA GLY A 335 15.30 -19.19 -19.28
C GLY A 335 15.42 -20.10 -18.06
N MET A 336 15.03 -19.66 -16.86
CA MET A 336 15.15 -20.42 -15.61
C MET A 336 14.22 -21.64 -15.57
N LEU A 337 14.69 -22.76 -15.03
CA LEU A 337 13.82 -23.87 -14.62
C LEU A 337 13.17 -23.54 -13.27
N ALA A 338 11.84 -23.52 -13.24
CA ALA A 338 11.03 -23.16 -12.09
C ALA A 338 10.00 -24.24 -11.77
N SER A 339 9.47 -24.19 -10.55
CA SER A 339 8.38 -25.06 -10.10
C SER A 339 7.16 -24.23 -9.70
N ALA A 340 5.98 -24.75 -10.05
CA ALA A 340 4.68 -24.33 -9.55
C ALA A 340 4.04 -25.49 -8.78
N PHE A 341 3.53 -25.21 -7.57
CA PHE A 341 2.86 -26.17 -6.70
C PHE A 341 1.37 -25.87 -6.67
N ALA A 342 0.60 -26.64 -7.45
CA ALA A 342 -0.82 -26.44 -7.68
C ALA A 342 -1.49 -27.79 -7.92
N SER A 343 -2.79 -27.90 -7.60
CA SER A 343 -3.58 -29.02 -8.12
C SER A 343 -3.71 -28.85 -9.64
N THR A 344 -3.03 -29.71 -10.41
CA THR A 344 -2.87 -29.58 -11.86
C THR A 344 -4.03 -30.22 -12.64
N GLY A 345 -4.79 -31.12 -12.00
CA GLY A 345 -5.87 -31.88 -12.62
C GLY A 345 -5.43 -33.15 -13.36
N VAL A 346 -4.13 -33.44 -13.45
CA VAL A 346 -3.66 -34.75 -13.95
C VAL A 346 -3.71 -35.81 -12.85
N ASN A 347 -3.83 -37.08 -13.22
CA ASN A 347 -3.92 -38.22 -12.30
C ASN A 347 -2.66 -39.09 -12.25
N GLN A 348 -1.63 -38.75 -13.03
CA GLN A 348 -0.37 -39.49 -13.12
C GLN A 348 0.81 -38.53 -13.31
N ILE A 349 2.02 -39.08 -13.19
CA ILE A 349 3.25 -38.36 -13.49
C ILE A 349 3.50 -38.38 -14.99
N LEU A 350 3.85 -37.23 -15.56
CA LEU A 350 4.20 -37.05 -16.96
C LEU A 350 5.52 -36.30 -17.09
N TYR A 351 6.35 -36.73 -18.03
CA TYR A 351 7.61 -36.08 -18.42
C TYR A 351 7.54 -35.66 -19.88
N ALA A 352 8.23 -34.59 -20.24
CA ALA A 352 8.46 -34.27 -21.64
C ALA A 352 9.28 -35.38 -22.31
N GLU A 353 8.89 -35.79 -23.52
CA GLU A 353 9.55 -36.88 -24.27
C GLU A 353 10.75 -36.40 -25.11
N GLY A 354 10.95 -35.08 -25.22
CA GLY A 354 12.02 -34.51 -26.02
C GLY A 354 12.16 -33.00 -25.87
N VAL A 355 13.10 -32.45 -26.64
CA VAL A 355 13.36 -31.02 -26.76
C VAL A 355 13.19 -30.58 -28.22
N PRO A 356 12.66 -29.37 -28.52
CA PRO A 356 12.26 -28.33 -27.57
C PRO A 356 11.12 -28.77 -26.64
N LEU A 357 11.14 -28.27 -25.39
CA LEU A 357 10.13 -28.67 -24.41
C LEU A 357 8.72 -28.27 -24.86
N PRO A 358 7.70 -29.12 -24.63
CA PRO A 358 6.33 -28.83 -25.06
C PRO A 358 5.70 -27.74 -24.20
N LYS A 359 4.88 -26.87 -24.79
CA LYS A 359 4.12 -25.82 -24.06
C LYS A 359 2.86 -26.35 -23.36
N GLN A 360 2.50 -27.59 -23.64
CA GLN A 360 1.40 -28.30 -23.01
C GLN A 360 1.84 -29.73 -22.69
N LEU A 361 1.57 -30.19 -21.46
CA LEU A 361 1.84 -31.57 -21.06
C LEU A 361 0.66 -32.09 -20.23
N GLY A 362 0.08 -33.21 -20.65
CA GLY A 362 -1.11 -33.78 -19.99
C GLY A 362 -2.33 -32.86 -20.00
N GLY A 363 -2.43 -31.94 -20.97
CA GLY A 363 -3.49 -30.93 -21.05
C GLY A 363 -3.22 -29.65 -20.24
N VAL A 364 -2.18 -29.63 -19.39
CA VAL A 364 -1.79 -28.47 -18.59
C VAL A 364 -0.97 -27.48 -19.42
N THR A 365 -1.26 -26.19 -19.32
CA THR A 365 -0.42 -25.10 -19.86
C THR A 365 -0.06 -24.10 -18.77
N VAL A 366 1.08 -23.43 -18.92
CA VAL A 366 1.50 -22.33 -18.04
C VAL A 366 1.85 -21.11 -18.89
N ARG A 367 1.46 -19.92 -18.45
CA ARG A 367 1.84 -18.63 -19.05
C ARG A 367 2.48 -17.73 -18.01
N VAL A 368 3.54 -17.03 -18.40
CA VAL A 368 4.22 -16.04 -17.56
C VAL A 368 4.17 -14.68 -18.25
N GLY A 369 3.83 -13.63 -17.51
CA GLY A 369 3.61 -12.30 -18.06
C GLY A 369 2.12 -11.99 -18.22
N GLY A 370 1.82 -10.99 -19.04
CA GLY A 370 0.47 -10.43 -19.12
C GLY A 370 0.24 -9.36 -18.05
N THR A 371 -1.02 -9.00 -17.83
CA THR A 371 -1.39 -7.97 -16.86
C THR A 371 -2.60 -8.37 -16.05
N PHE A 372 -2.54 -8.15 -14.75
CA PHE A 372 -3.73 -8.17 -13.91
C PHE A 372 -4.39 -6.79 -13.93
N LYS A 373 -5.70 -6.78 -14.15
CA LYS A 373 -6.55 -5.60 -13.95
C LYS A 373 -7.57 -5.94 -12.88
N PHE A 374 -7.55 -5.18 -11.79
CA PHE A 374 -8.64 -5.27 -10.84
C PHE A 374 -9.80 -4.41 -11.30
N ASP A 375 -10.96 -5.04 -11.39
CA ASP A 375 -12.24 -4.37 -11.52
C ASP A 375 -13.03 -4.54 -10.23
N ILE A 376 -13.62 -3.44 -9.79
CA ILE A 376 -14.34 -3.35 -8.53
C ILE A 376 -15.64 -4.18 -8.52
N THR A 377 -16.15 -4.50 -9.71
CA THR A 377 -17.34 -5.30 -9.96
C THR A 377 -16.98 -6.71 -10.42
N ALA A 378 -15.94 -6.90 -11.23
CA ALA A 378 -15.56 -8.19 -11.80
C ALA A 378 -14.40 -8.91 -11.07
N GLY A 379 -13.83 -8.31 -10.03
CA GLY A 379 -12.66 -8.84 -9.32
C GLY A 379 -11.37 -8.72 -10.15
N TRP A 380 -10.39 -9.55 -9.83
CA TRP A 380 -9.17 -9.64 -10.64
C TRP A 380 -9.47 -10.28 -11.99
N THR A 381 -9.14 -9.57 -13.06
CA THR A 381 -9.17 -10.09 -14.42
C THR A 381 -7.74 -10.22 -14.93
N TYR A 382 -7.44 -11.36 -15.55
CA TYR A 382 -6.17 -11.60 -16.19
C TYR A 382 -6.28 -11.30 -17.69
N SER A 383 -5.38 -10.47 -18.19
CA SER A 383 -5.17 -10.28 -19.63
C SER A 383 -3.89 -10.99 -20.04
N PRO A 384 -3.94 -11.96 -20.98
CA PRO A 384 -2.76 -12.66 -21.47
C PRO A 384 -1.92 -11.83 -22.45
N VAL A 385 -2.30 -10.57 -22.74
CA VAL A 385 -1.56 -9.72 -23.68
C VAL A 385 -0.16 -9.44 -23.13
N GLY A 386 0.86 -9.88 -23.86
CA GLY A 386 2.25 -9.81 -23.42
C GLY A 386 2.70 -10.97 -22.54
N ALA A 387 1.84 -11.97 -22.28
CA ALA A 387 2.24 -13.22 -21.64
C ALA A 387 2.85 -14.18 -22.66
N VAL A 388 3.79 -15.01 -22.20
CA VAL A 388 4.46 -16.03 -23.01
C VAL A 388 4.15 -17.41 -22.42
N GLU A 389 3.85 -18.38 -23.29
CA GLU A 389 3.63 -19.78 -22.88
C GLU A 389 4.95 -20.43 -22.45
N ALA A 390 4.92 -20.98 -21.24
CA ALA A 390 6.02 -21.66 -20.60
C ALA A 390 6.17 -23.11 -21.11
N PRO A 391 7.36 -23.49 -21.61
CA PRO A 391 7.69 -24.87 -21.89
C PRO A 391 7.70 -25.71 -20.60
N ILE A 392 7.13 -26.90 -20.65
CA ILE A 392 6.88 -27.77 -19.49
C ILE A 392 7.78 -29.00 -19.56
N LEU A 393 8.55 -29.22 -18.50
CA LEU A 393 9.45 -30.37 -18.35
C LEU A 393 8.75 -31.58 -17.70
N PHE A 394 7.88 -31.30 -16.73
CA PHE A 394 7.28 -32.31 -15.87
C PHE A 394 5.95 -31.83 -15.29
N VAL A 395 4.98 -32.74 -15.19
CA VAL A 395 3.70 -32.51 -14.51
C VAL A 395 3.36 -33.73 -13.65
N ASN A 396 2.92 -33.49 -12.42
CA ASN A 396 2.22 -34.49 -11.60
C ASN A 396 0.94 -33.86 -11.02
N PRO A 397 0.13 -34.58 -10.21
CA PRO A 397 -1.13 -34.04 -9.69
C PRO A 397 -1.02 -32.73 -8.89
N ASN A 398 0.15 -32.43 -8.31
CA ASN A 398 0.37 -31.34 -7.36
C ASN A 398 1.50 -30.37 -7.76
N GLN A 399 2.14 -30.56 -8.92
CA GLN A 399 3.32 -29.81 -9.31
C GLN A 399 3.50 -29.77 -10.83
N VAL A 400 3.98 -28.63 -11.32
CA VAL A 400 4.50 -28.43 -12.68
C VAL A 400 5.93 -27.90 -12.59
N ASN A 401 6.86 -28.52 -13.30
CA ASN A 401 8.18 -27.92 -13.54
C ASN A 401 8.23 -27.40 -14.98
N PHE A 402 8.60 -26.15 -15.14
CA PHE A 402 8.55 -25.43 -16.40
C PHE A 402 9.76 -24.51 -16.56
N GLN A 403 10.02 -24.08 -17.78
CA GLN A 403 10.98 -23.02 -18.06
C GLN A 403 10.25 -21.67 -18.03
N ILE A 404 10.72 -20.72 -17.23
CA ILE A 404 10.35 -19.31 -17.37
C ILE A 404 10.81 -18.87 -18.76
N PRO A 405 9.90 -18.49 -19.68
CA PRO A 405 10.27 -18.24 -21.07
C PRO A 405 11.36 -17.17 -21.22
N PRO A 406 12.38 -17.39 -22.06
CA PRO A 406 13.14 -16.30 -22.64
C PRO A 406 12.22 -15.26 -23.29
N GLY A 407 12.57 -13.98 -23.19
CA GLY A 407 11.79 -12.86 -23.74
C GLY A 407 10.61 -12.40 -22.87
N VAL A 408 10.40 -12.97 -21.68
CA VAL A 408 9.41 -12.46 -20.73
C VAL A 408 9.89 -11.12 -20.14
N ALA A 409 8.97 -10.16 -19.96
CA ALA A 409 9.29 -8.87 -19.39
C ALA A 409 9.75 -8.99 -17.93
N LEU A 410 10.77 -8.21 -17.57
CA LEU A 410 11.22 -8.07 -16.18
C LEU A 410 10.21 -7.23 -15.38
N GLY A 411 10.09 -7.51 -14.08
CA GLY A 411 9.22 -6.75 -13.20
C GLY A 411 8.89 -7.48 -11.91
N ASN A 412 8.22 -6.77 -11.01
CA ASN A 412 7.70 -7.33 -9.78
C ASN A 412 6.23 -7.73 -9.99
N LEU A 413 5.76 -8.75 -9.27
CA LEU A 413 4.38 -9.24 -9.31
C LEU A 413 3.90 -9.59 -10.74
N VAL A 414 4.80 -10.16 -11.54
CA VAL A 414 4.50 -10.63 -12.90
C VAL A 414 3.47 -11.76 -12.83
N PRO A 415 2.36 -11.70 -13.58
CA PRO A 415 1.33 -12.74 -13.53
C PRO A 415 1.85 -14.10 -13.99
N VAL A 416 1.35 -15.14 -13.34
CA VAL A 416 1.50 -16.53 -13.77
C VAL A 416 0.12 -17.17 -13.84
N GLN A 417 -0.23 -17.71 -15.01
CA GLN A 417 -1.46 -18.45 -15.22
C GLN A 417 -1.14 -19.93 -15.42
N LEU A 418 -1.86 -20.81 -14.73
CA LEU A 418 -1.88 -22.25 -15.01
C LEU A 418 -3.28 -22.62 -15.52
N GLN A 419 -3.36 -23.26 -16.67
CA GLN A 419 -4.62 -23.83 -17.18
C GLN A 419 -4.60 -25.34 -17.01
N ARG A 420 -5.67 -25.90 -16.44
CA ARG A 420 -5.87 -27.34 -16.25
C ARG A 420 -6.48 -28.00 -17.51
N PRO A 421 -6.45 -29.34 -17.60
CA PRO A 421 -7.06 -30.06 -18.73
C PRO A 421 -8.57 -29.85 -18.88
N ASP A 422 -9.27 -29.57 -17.78
CA ASP A 422 -10.70 -29.24 -17.76
C ASP A 422 -11.02 -27.80 -18.21
N GLY A 423 -9.98 -27.02 -18.55
CA GLY A 423 -10.08 -25.63 -18.96
C GLY A 423 -10.10 -24.62 -17.81
N SER A 424 -10.18 -25.06 -16.55
CA SER A 424 -10.12 -24.16 -15.39
C SER A 424 -8.74 -23.51 -15.27
N MET A 425 -8.72 -22.28 -14.78
CA MET A 425 -7.50 -21.47 -14.66
C MET A 425 -7.20 -21.21 -13.20
N LEU A 426 -5.92 -21.28 -12.87
CA LEU A 426 -5.37 -20.78 -11.63
C LEU A 426 -4.46 -19.58 -11.91
N LEU A 427 -4.47 -18.61 -11.01
CA LEU A 427 -3.68 -17.39 -11.13
C LEU A 427 -2.75 -17.19 -9.93
N SER A 428 -1.51 -16.81 -10.22
CA SER A 428 -0.49 -16.47 -9.23
C SER A 428 0.38 -15.30 -9.73
N ILE A 429 1.39 -14.94 -8.94
CA ILE A 429 2.39 -13.92 -9.24
C ILE A 429 3.79 -14.37 -8.83
N THR A 430 4.80 -13.88 -9.55
CA THR A 430 6.24 -14.07 -9.26
C THR A 430 7.01 -12.81 -9.63
N ASP A 431 8.20 -12.60 -9.06
CA ASP A 431 9.11 -11.54 -9.49
C ASP A 431 10.03 -12.06 -10.59
N ILE A 432 10.23 -11.29 -11.66
CA ILE A 432 11.13 -11.64 -12.77
C ILE A 432 12.28 -10.64 -12.82
N LEU A 433 13.48 -11.11 -12.52
CA LEU A 433 14.71 -10.34 -12.51
C LEU A 433 15.59 -10.69 -13.72
N ALA A 434 16.60 -9.84 -13.97
CA ALA A 434 17.57 -10.06 -15.04
C ALA A 434 18.42 -11.32 -14.82
N ALA A 435 18.64 -11.74 -13.57
CA ALA A 435 19.22 -13.02 -13.17
C ALA A 435 18.68 -13.42 -11.80
N SER A 436 18.48 -14.71 -11.57
CA SER A 436 18.00 -15.30 -10.31
C SER A 436 18.71 -16.65 -10.10
N PRO A 437 20.01 -16.62 -9.75
CA PRO A 437 20.85 -17.81 -9.77
C PRO A 437 20.36 -18.85 -8.76
N ARG A 438 20.29 -20.12 -9.15
CA ARG A 438 20.02 -21.23 -8.22
C ARG A 438 20.84 -22.46 -8.58
N ILE A 439 21.64 -22.95 -7.63
CA ILE A 439 22.56 -24.08 -7.83
C ILE A 439 21.80 -25.38 -7.61
N PHE A 440 21.91 -26.30 -8.57
CA PHE A 440 21.39 -27.65 -8.44
C PHE A 440 22.21 -28.43 -7.42
N THR A 441 21.57 -29.36 -6.73
CA THR A 441 22.21 -30.19 -5.70
C THR A 441 22.01 -31.67 -6.03
N VAL A 442 22.96 -32.51 -5.62
CA VAL A 442 22.94 -33.96 -5.90
C VAL A 442 21.65 -34.62 -5.37
N LEU A 443 21.17 -34.19 -4.20
CA LEU A 443 19.94 -34.71 -3.59
C LEU A 443 18.65 -34.04 -4.08
N MET A 444 18.73 -33.13 -5.06
CA MET A 444 17.57 -32.44 -5.66
C MET A 444 16.65 -31.71 -4.66
N ASN A 445 17.19 -31.28 -3.52
CA ASN A 445 16.45 -30.58 -2.46
C ASN A 445 16.99 -29.16 -2.19
N PHE A 446 17.89 -28.66 -3.04
CA PHE A 446 18.55 -27.35 -2.95
C PHE A 446 19.46 -27.16 -1.74
N GLN A 447 19.82 -28.24 -1.04
CA GLN A 447 20.70 -28.23 0.12
C GLN A 447 21.87 -29.22 -0.06
N GLY A 448 22.95 -29.00 0.70
CA GLY A 448 24.09 -29.91 0.72
C GLY A 448 25.02 -29.76 -0.48
N GLN A 449 25.45 -30.88 -1.07
CA GLN A 449 26.47 -30.90 -2.13
C GLN A 449 25.90 -30.44 -3.47
N ALA A 450 26.64 -29.55 -4.14
CA ALA A 450 26.30 -29.04 -5.46
C ALA A 450 26.34 -30.16 -6.51
N ALA A 451 25.46 -30.07 -7.50
CA ALA A 451 25.65 -30.76 -8.77
C ALA A 451 26.80 -30.05 -9.50
N ALA A 452 28.01 -30.58 -9.31
CA ALA A 452 29.22 -30.04 -9.89
C ALA A 452 30.17 -31.17 -10.30
N LEU A 453 30.95 -30.93 -11.36
CA LEU A 453 32.03 -31.83 -11.78
C LEU A 453 33.38 -31.18 -11.52
N ASN A 454 34.37 -31.99 -11.21
CA ASN A 454 35.77 -31.59 -11.14
C ASN A 454 36.36 -31.45 -12.56
N GLN A 455 37.61 -30.97 -12.63
CA GLN A 455 38.34 -30.79 -13.89
C GLN A 455 38.49 -32.09 -14.70
N ASP A 456 38.52 -33.26 -14.03
CA ASP A 456 38.59 -34.59 -14.64
C ASP A 456 37.20 -35.17 -14.99
N ASN A 457 36.15 -34.35 -14.93
CA ASN A 457 34.74 -34.73 -15.09
C ASN A 457 34.20 -35.72 -14.03
N SER A 458 34.93 -35.97 -12.94
CA SER A 458 34.39 -36.72 -11.81
C SER A 458 33.37 -35.87 -11.04
N GLN A 459 32.36 -36.52 -10.44
CA GLN A 459 31.41 -35.84 -9.56
C GLN A 459 32.14 -35.22 -8.36
N ASN A 460 31.95 -33.93 -8.13
CA ASN A 460 32.43 -33.29 -6.92
C ASN A 460 31.59 -33.73 -5.71
N GLY A 461 32.25 -33.96 -4.57
CA GLY A 461 31.57 -34.16 -3.29
C GLY A 461 32.41 -34.96 -2.31
N ASN A 462 31.95 -35.01 -1.06
CA ASN A 462 32.59 -35.82 -0.02
C ASN A 462 32.35 -37.32 -0.32
N PRO A 463 33.41 -38.12 -0.56
CA PRO A 463 33.29 -39.56 -0.87
C PRO A 463 32.57 -40.37 0.22
N GLN A 464 32.56 -39.89 1.47
CA GLN A 464 31.86 -40.53 2.58
C GLN A 464 30.33 -40.36 2.51
N SER A 465 29.86 -39.28 1.87
CA SER A 465 28.42 -38.98 1.71
C SER A 465 27.89 -39.29 0.33
N ILE A 466 28.76 -39.25 -0.69
CA ILE A 466 28.41 -39.49 -2.10
C ILE A 466 29.41 -40.49 -2.65
N LEU A 467 28.97 -41.73 -2.81
CA LEU A 467 29.83 -42.83 -3.29
C LEU A 467 30.39 -42.50 -4.68
N GLY A 468 31.72 -42.58 -4.82
CA GLY A 468 32.42 -42.31 -6.07
C GLY A 468 32.65 -40.83 -6.38
N ALA A 469 32.17 -39.91 -5.53
CA ALA A 469 32.54 -38.50 -5.64
C ALA A 469 34.01 -38.29 -5.23
N LYS A 470 34.63 -37.22 -5.74
CA LYS A 470 35.98 -36.79 -5.38
C LYS A 470 35.98 -35.33 -4.94
N PRO A 471 36.79 -34.94 -3.93
CA PRO A 471 37.06 -33.53 -3.67
C PRO A 471 37.80 -32.89 -4.86
N ALA A 472 37.65 -31.57 -5.03
CA ALA A 472 38.40 -30.79 -6.00
C ALA A 472 39.74 -30.33 -5.40
N ALA A 473 40.84 -30.48 -6.11
CA ALA A 473 42.11 -29.89 -5.70
C ALA A 473 42.05 -28.36 -5.78
N ARG A 474 42.66 -27.67 -4.83
CA ARG A 474 42.86 -26.21 -4.91
C ARG A 474 43.64 -25.82 -6.18
N GLY A 475 43.21 -24.76 -6.84
CA GLY A 475 43.73 -24.32 -8.15
C GLY A 475 43.19 -25.09 -9.35
N SER A 476 42.42 -26.18 -9.14
CA SER A 476 41.71 -26.85 -10.23
C SER A 476 40.42 -26.12 -10.59
N VAL A 477 39.82 -26.51 -11.73
CA VAL A 477 38.55 -25.95 -12.20
C VAL A 477 37.40 -26.89 -11.84
N ILE A 478 36.32 -26.34 -11.31
CA ILE A 478 35.04 -27.04 -11.15
C ILE A 478 34.01 -26.50 -12.14
N GLN A 479 33.09 -27.38 -12.57
CA GLN A 479 31.96 -27.11 -13.43
C GLN A 479 30.71 -27.11 -12.55
N ILE A 480 30.10 -25.95 -12.33
CA ILE A 480 28.94 -25.76 -11.45
C ILE A 480 27.68 -25.74 -12.32
N TYR A 481 26.68 -26.55 -11.98
CA TYR A 481 25.39 -26.56 -12.66
C TYR A 481 24.31 -25.81 -11.86
N ALA A 482 23.68 -24.85 -12.52
CA ALA A 482 22.71 -23.96 -11.94
C ALA A 482 21.57 -23.67 -12.95
N THR A 483 20.65 -22.80 -12.56
CA THR A 483 19.67 -22.18 -13.45
C THR A 483 19.50 -20.70 -13.10
N GLY A 484 18.70 -19.97 -13.88
CA GLY A 484 18.38 -18.56 -13.63
C GLY A 484 19.48 -17.58 -14.03
N ALA A 485 20.24 -17.89 -15.08
CA ALA A 485 21.24 -17.00 -15.65
C ALA A 485 20.65 -15.74 -16.32
N GLY A 486 19.36 -15.78 -16.67
CA GLY A 486 18.68 -14.72 -17.42
C GLY A 486 18.84 -14.86 -18.93
N GLU A 487 18.63 -13.74 -19.63
CA GLU A 487 18.77 -13.66 -21.08
C GLU A 487 20.17 -14.00 -21.57
N THR A 488 20.24 -14.63 -22.75
CA THR A 488 21.48 -15.10 -23.37
C THR A 488 21.84 -14.34 -24.65
N ASP A 489 23.05 -14.57 -25.13
CA ASP A 489 23.54 -14.14 -26.44
C ASP A 489 24.37 -15.29 -27.07
N PRO A 490 23.93 -15.86 -28.20
CA PRO A 490 22.67 -15.59 -28.89
C PRO A 490 21.43 -15.98 -28.06
N PRO A 491 20.25 -15.40 -28.33
CA PRO A 491 19.02 -15.72 -27.61
C PRO A 491 18.53 -17.13 -27.94
N LEU A 492 18.01 -17.85 -26.95
CA LEU A 492 17.29 -19.11 -27.13
C LEU A 492 15.78 -18.86 -27.20
N LEU A 493 15.06 -19.61 -28.02
CA LEU A 493 13.59 -19.59 -27.96
C LEU A 493 13.08 -20.41 -26.77
N PRO A 494 11.85 -20.13 -26.28
CA PRO A 494 11.27 -20.93 -25.21
C PRO A 494 11.25 -22.43 -25.53
N GLY A 495 11.90 -23.20 -24.65
CA GLY A 495 11.95 -24.66 -24.70
C GLY A 495 13.14 -25.20 -25.49
N GLU A 496 13.89 -24.35 -26.19
CA GLU A 496 15.05 -24.80 -26.96
C GLU A 496 16.24 -25.14 -26.05
N PRO A 497 16.95 -26.23 -26.36
CA PRO A 497 18.21 -26.53 -25.70
C PRO A 497 19.34 -25.68 -26.29
N ALA A 498 20.41 -25.46 -25.53
CA ALA A 498 21.66 -25.00 -26.13
C ALA A 498 22.16 -26.02 -27.18
N PRO A 499 22.85 -25.61 -28.27
CA PRO A 499 23.33 -26.53 -29.29
C PRO A 499 24.16 -27.66 -28.70
N ALA A 500 23.78 -28.92 -28.96
CA ALA A 500 24.48 -30.09 -28.41
C ALA A 500 25.95 -30.20 -28.91
N SER A 501 26.26 -29.57 -30.05
CA SER A 501 27.61 -29.43 -30.58
C SER A 501 28.50 -28.48 -29.76
N GLY A 502 27.91 -27.65 -28.89
CA GLY A 502 28.60 -26.54 -28.23
C GLY A 502 28.91 -25.36 -29.16
N ASN A 503 28.33 -25.31 -30.37
CA ASN A 503 28.57 -24.26 -31.35
C ASN A 503 27.25 -23.80 -32.03
N PRO A 504 26.87 -22.50 -31.93
CA PRO A 504 27.53 -21.46 -31.13
C PRO A 504 27.41 -21.72 -29.63
N LEU A 505 28.34 -21.15 -28.86
CA LEU A 505 28.18 -21.05 -27.41
C LEU A 505 27.03 -20.09 -27.09
N ILE A 506 26.22 -20.46 -26.11
CA ILE A 506 25.12 -19.63 -25.62
C ILE A 506 25.54 -19.00 -24.30
N LEU A 507 25.96 -17.74 -24.33
CA LEU A 507 26.52 -17.05 -23.16
C LEU A 507 25.45 -16.24 -22.45
N ASN A 508 25.54 -16.11 -21.13
CA ASN A 508 24.65 -15.25 -20.35
C ASN A 508 25.03 -13.77 -20.50
N ARG A 509 24.04 -12.87 -20.46
CA ARG A 509 24.27 -11.41 -20.49
C ARG A 509 24.71 -10.85 -19.12
N VAL A 510 24.20 -11.42 -18.04
CA VAL A 510 24.54 -11.01 -16.67
C VAL A 510 25.68 -11.88 -16.16
N LEU A 511 26.90 -11.34 -16.04
CA LEU A 511 28.06 -12.12 -15.62
C LEU A 511 27.97 -12.52 -14.12
N PRO A 512 28.21 -13.80 -13.78
CA PRO A 512 28.20 -14.24 -12.40
C PRO A 512 29.50 -13.89 -11.67
N GLN A 513 29.39 -13.74 -10.37
CA GLN A 513 30.48 -13.85 -9.41
C GLN A 513 30.30 -15.15 -8.63
N VAL A 514 31.38 -15.86 -8.35
CA VAL A 514 31.37 -17.11 -7.59
C VAL A 514 32.22 -16.93 -6.33
N THR A 515 31.72 -17.39 -5.19
CA THR A 515 32.53 -17.50 -3.96
C THR A 515 32.59 -18.94 -3.50
N ILE A 516 33.80 -19.41 -3.17
CA ILE A 516 34.07 -20.75 -2.64
C ILE A 516 34.77 -20.57 -1.29
N GLY A 517 34.18 -21.09 -0.21
CA GLY A 517 34.64 -20.90 1.17
C GLY A 517 34.67 -19.44 1.61
N GLY A 518 33.78 -18.61 1.04
CA GLY A 518 33.76 -17.15 1.27
C GLY A 518 34.84 -16.37 0.51
N ILE A 519 35.67 -17.03 -0.30
CA ILE A 519 36.72 -16.41 -1.12
C ILE A 519 36.23 -16.31 -2.56
N ALA A 520 36.46 -15.17 -3.21
CA ALA A 520 36.12 -14.97 -4.62
C ALA A 520 36.87 -15.98 -5.50
N ALA A 521 36.13 -16.72 -6.32
CA ALA A 521 36.63 -17.68 -7.29
C ALA A 521 36.64 -17.05 -8.68
N ARG A 522 37.71 -17.29 -9.45
CA ARG A 522 37.83 -16.78 -10.81
C ARG A 522 36.89 -17.57 -11.73
N VAL A 523 35.92 -16.89 -12.32
CA VAL A 523 35.03 -17.48 -13.34
C VAL A 523 35.77 -17.51 -14.68
N LEU A 524 35.85 -18.68 -15.28
CA LEU A 524 36.52 -18.95 -16.56
C LEU A 524 35.54 -19.13 -17.71
N PHE A 525 34.33 -19.60 -17.42
CA PHE A 525 33.25 -19.78 -18.38
C PHE A 525 31.90 -19.61 -17.69
N SER A 526 30.93 -19.08 -18.43
CA SER A 526 29.54 -19.01 -18.00
C SER A 526 28.66 -19.04 -19.25
N GLY A 527 27.77 -20.02 -19.33
CA GLY A 527 26.90 -20.22 -20.50
C GLY A 527 25.96 -21.42 -20.34
N MET A 528 25.01 -21.57 -21.24
CA MET A 528 24.05 -22.69 -21.18
C MET A 528 24.74 -24.01 -21.52
N ALA A 529 24.45 -25.05 -20.75
CA ALA A 529 25.03 -26.38 -20.93
C ALA A 529 24.51 -27.01 -22.25
N PRO A 530 25.40 -27.48 -23.15
CA PRO A 530 25.01 -28.07 -24.43
C PRO A 530 23.99 -29.20 -24.30
N GLY A 531 22.93 -29.14 -25.12
CA GLY A 531 21.88 -30.16 -25.18
C GLY A 531 20.78 -30.03 -24.11
N PHE A 532 20.90 -29.09 -23.18
CA PHE A 532 19.94 -28.92 -22.08
C PHE A 532 19.16 -27.61 -22.18
N VAL A 533 17.93 -27.64 -21.68
CA VAL A 533 17.04 -26.47 -21.58
C VAL A 533 17.14 -25.88 -20.19
N GLY A 534 17.49 -24.59 -20.09
CA GLY A 534 17.54 -23.85 -18.82
C GLY A 534 18.64 -24.29 -17.84
N LEU A 535 19.53 -25.20 -18.26
CA LEU A 535 20.70 -25.60 -17.49
C LEU A 535 21.86 -24.65 -17.78
N TRP A 536 22.33 -23.99 -16.74
CA TRP A 536 23.45 -23.06 -16.76
C TRP A 536 24.70 -23.75 -16.22
N GLN A 537 25.80 -23.68 -16.98
CA GLN A 537 27.11 -24.15 -16.56
C GLN A 537 28.03 -22.96 -16.28
N ILE A 538 28.74 -23.02 -15.15
CA ILE A 538 29.79 -22.07 -14.78
C ILE A 538 31.07 -22.85 -14.50
N ASN A 539 32.17 -22.50 -15.15
CA ASN A 539 33.48 -23.03 -14.79
C ASN A 539 34.19 -22.02 -13.90
N ALA A 540 34.56 -22.41 -12.69
CA ALA A 540 35.26 -21.56 -11.74
C ALA A 540 36.51 -22.26 -11.18
N GLU A 541 37.58 -21.49 -11.00
CA GLU A 541 38.81 -21.96 -10.36
C GLU A 541 38.63 -22.01 -8.84
N VAL A 542 38.94 -23.14 -8.21
CA VAL A 542 38.95 -23.29 -6.76
C VAL A 542 40.10 -22.45 -6.18
N PRO A 543 39.83 -21.41 -5.36
CA PRO A 543 40.89 -20.52 -4.89
C PRO A 543 42.00 -21.27 -4.13
N PRO A 544 43.30 -21.02 -4.41
CA PRO A 544 44.39 -21.67 -3.68
C PRO A 544 44.36 -21.46 -2.16
N ALA A 545 43.80 -20.32 -1.73
CA ALA A 545 43.69 -19.93 -0.33
C ALA A 545 42.46 -20.53 0.40
N VAL A 546 41.57 -21.25 -0.29
CA VAL A 546 40.39 -21.82 0.37
C VAL A 546 40.81 -22.95 1.32
N PRO A 547 40.29 -23.00 2.56
CA PRO A 547 40.51 -24.15 3.42
C PRO A 547 39.93 -25.43 2.80
N PRO A 548 40.68 -26.55 2.76
CA PRO A 548 40.14 -27.82 2.32
C PRO A 548 39.07 -28.31 3.30
N GLY A 549 38.15 -29.14 2.81
CA GLY A 549 37.10 -29.69 3.64
C GLY A 549 36.03 -30.43 2.84
N PRO A 550 35.24 -31.28 3.51
CA PRO A 550 34.20 -32.07 2.85
C PRO A 550 32.96 -31.26 2.45
N ALA A 551 32.80 -30.04 2.98
CA ALA A 551 31.60 -29.22 2.81
C ALA A 551 31.96 -27.71 2.80
N VAL A 552 32.72 -27.28 1.80
CA VAL A 552 33.11 -25.89 1.60
C VAL A 552 31.97 -25.10 0.95
N PRO A 553 31.49 -23.98 1.54
CA PRO A 553 30.38 -23.21 0.98
C PRO A 553 30.62 -22.70 -0.44
N LEU A 554 29.61 -22.80 -1.30
CA LEU A 554 29.59 -22.30 -2.67
C LEU A 554 28.34 -21.42 -2.86
N VAL A 555 28.56 -20.22 -3.40
CA VAL A 555 27.48 -19.25 -3.72
C VAL A 555 27.78 -18.60 -5.07
N ILE A 556 26.74 -18.38 -5.87
CA ILE A 556 26.77 -17.55 -7.08
C ILE A 556 26.04 -16.25 -6.77
N ASN A 557 26.59 -15.12 -7.20
CA ASN A 557 25.88 -13.84 -7.29
C ASN A 557 25.80 -13.40 -8.75
N ALA A 558 24.61 -13.06 -9.23
CA ALA A 558 24.41 -12.50 -10.57
C ALA A 558 23.33 -11.43 -10.51
N GLY A 559 23.59 -10.26 -11.09
CA GLY A 559 22.63 -9.15 -11.11
C GLY A 559 22.24 -8.63 -9.71
N GLY A 560 23.12 -8.79 -8.72
CA GLY A 560 22.85 -8.44 -7.32
C GLY A 560 22.06 -9.49 -6.53
N VAL A 561 21.67 -10.60 -7.15
CA VAL A 561 20.91 -11.69 -6.52
C VAL A 561 21.86 -12.84 -6.18
N SER A 562 21.82 -13.31 -4.93
CA SER A 562 22.59 -14.46 -4.47
C SER A 562 21.80 -15.76 -4.64
N SER A 563 22.49 -16.85 -4.97
CA SER A 563 21.91 -18.18 -5.01
C SER A 563 21.63 -18.75 -3.63
N ASN A 564 20.99 -19.93 -3.59
CA ASN A 564 21.12 -20.80 -2.42
C ASN A 564 22.61 -21.04 -2.11
N THR A 565 22.93 -21.16 -0.82
CA THR A 565 24.25 -21.60 -0.37
C THR A 565 24.27 -23.13 -0.38
N VAL A 566 25.15 -23.68 -1.20
CA VAL A 566 25.43 -25.13 -1.26
C VAL A 566 26.86 -25.38 -0.84
N THR A 567 27.32 -26.62 -0.92
CA THR A 567 28.69 -27.00 -0.59
C THR A 567 29.34 -27.79 -1.71
N ILE A 568 30.67 -27.75 -1.75
CA ILE A 568 31.52 -28.63 -2.55
C ILE A 568 32.57 -29.28 -1.62
N ALA A 569 33.21 -30.36 -2.05
CA ALA A 569 34.37 -30.90 -1.36
C ALA A 569 35.68 -30.39 -1.99
N VAL A 570 36.66 -30.01 -1.16
CA VAL A 570 37.96 -29.45 -1.58
C VAL A 570 39.11 -30.12 -0.84
N GLU A 571 40.23 -30.34 -1.52
CA GLU A 571 41.49 -30.89 -0.98
C GLU A 571 42.74 -30.01 -1.22
#